data_AF-A0A1C5M009-F1
#
_entry.id   AF-A0A1C5M009-F1
#
_cell.length_a   1.000
_cell.length_b   1.000
_cell.length_c   1.000
_cell.angle_alpha   90.00
_cell.angle_beta   90.00
_cell.angle_gamma   90.00
#
_symmetry.space_group_name_H-M   'P 1'
#
loop_
_entity.id
_entity.type
_entity.pdbx_description
1 polymer ?
#
loop_
_entity_poly.entity_id
_entity_poly.type
_entity_poly.pdbx_seq_one_letter_code
_entity_poly.pdbx_strand_id
1 'polypeptide(L)' 'MSVSKKTTKKTEEKKYSTEKLLKSRRLAAYQPDFARVILKEPEYTISEAVDALETALKGGR' A
#
# COMPACT_ATOMS: atom_id res chain seq x y z
N MET A 1 2.46 24.56 16.75
CA MET A 1 1.66 23.38 16.33
C MET A 1 2.59 22.40 15.64
N SER A 2 2.59 21.16 16.12
CA SER A 2 3.64 20.17 15.89
C SER A 2 3.76 19.74 14.42
N VAL A 3 4.99 19.84 13.95
CA VAL A 3 5.59 19.35 12.69
C VAL A 3 5.09 17.96 12.29
N SER A 4 4.27 17.87 11.23
CA SER A 4 4.13 16.63 10.45
C SER A 4 5.18 16.64 9.34
N LYS A 5 6.40 16.21 9.69
CA LYS A 5 7.47 15.93 8.73
C LYS A 5 7.03 14.77 7.85
N LYS A 6 6.56 15.09 6.64
CA LYS A 6 6.33 14.17 5.53
C LYS A 6 7.69 13.63 5.08
N THR A 7 8.21 12.61 5.76
CA THR A 7 9.46 11.95 5.39
C THR A 7 9.21 11.09 4.15
N THR A 8 9.45 11.69 2.99
CA THR A 8 9.69 11.03 1.70
C THR A 8 10.99 10.23 1.79
N LYS A 9 10.92 9.02 2.35
CA LYS A 9 12.02 8.05 2.17
C LYS A 9 11.92 7.48 0.76
N LYS A 10 13.01 7.69 0.02
CA LYS A 10 13.31 7.20 -1.32
C LYS A 10 12.86 5.75 -1.48
N THR A 11 12.13 5.53 -2.55
CA THR A 11 11.59 4.27 -3.04
C THR A 11 12.76 3.36 -3.40
N GLU A 12 13.32 2.64 -2.43
CA GLU A 12 14.00 1.39 -2.76
C GLU A 12 12.89 0.42 -3.15
N GLU A 13 12.91 -0.07 -4.38
CA GLU A 13 12.00 -1.08 -4.95
C GLU A 13 12.26 -2.44 -4.30
N LYS A 14 12.22 -2.48 -2.97
CA LYS A 14 12.24 -3.71 -2.20
C LYS A 14 10.83 -4.28 -2.28
N LYS A 15 10.75 -5.53 -2.74
CA LYS A 15 9.53 -6.33 -2.60
C LYS A 15 9.32 -6.62 -1.12
N TYR A 16 8.11 -6.39 -0.68
CA TYR A 16 7.68 -6.69 0.67
C TYR A 16 6.53 -7.68 0.59
N SER A 17 6.48 -8.60 1.55
CA SER A 17 5.34 -9.49 1.66
C SER A 17 4.06 -8.70 1.90
N THR A 18 2.96 -9.14 1.31
CA THR A 18 1.65 -8.49 1.40
C THR A 18 1.25 -8.24 2.85
N GLU A 19 1.52 -9.17 3.76
CA GLU A 19 1.26 -8.98 5.20
C GLU A 19 2.02 -7.81 5.83
N LYS A 20 3.28 -7.59 5.43
CA LYS A 20 4.08 -6.44 5.89
C LYS A 20 3.57 -5.15 5.27
N LEU A 21 3.15 -5.20 4.01
CA LEU A 21 2.53 -4.07 3.31
C LEU A 21 1.22 -3.67 3.98
N LEU A 22 0.33 -4.61 4.30
CA LEU A 22 -0.94 -4.36 5.00
C LEU A 22 -0.76 -3.70 6.36
N LYS A 23 0.33 -4.00 7.07
CA LYS A 23 0.70 -3.37 8.34
C LYS A 23 1.44 -2.04 8.17
N SER A 24 1.78 -1.66 6.95
CA SER A 24 2.52 -0.44 6.65
C SER A 24 1.63 0.80 6.73
N ARG A 25 2.20 1.89 7.25
CA ARG A 25 1.52 3.19 7.33
C ARG A 25 1.07 3.74 5.97
N ARG A 26 1.68 3.28 4.87
CA ARG A 26 1.30 3.66 3.49
C ARG A 26 -0.04 3.08 3.06
N LEU A 27 -0.36 1.88 3.55
CA LEU A 27 -1.56 1.14 3.21
C LEU A 27 -2.63 1.22 4.31
N ALA A 28 -2.29 1.83 5.44
CA ALA A 28 -3.21 2.10 6.55
C ALA A 28 -4.40 3.02 6.17
N ALA A 29 -4.35 3.68 5.01
CA ALA A 29 -5.49 4.41 4.46
C ALA A 29 -6.56 3.49 3.85
N TYR A 30 -6.21 2.23 3.57
CA TYR A 30 -7.09 1.23 2.98
C TYR A 30 -7.54 0.22 4.02
N GLN A 31 -8.72 -0.34 3.84
CA GLN A 31 -9.21 -1.42 4.70
C GLN A 31 -8.33 -2.67 4.53
N PRO A 32 -7.88 -3.33 5.61
CA PRO A 32 -6.99 -4.50 5.52
C PRO A 32 -7.58 -5.65 4.69
N ASP A 33 -8.88 -5.90 4.84
CA ASP A 33 -9.59 -6.93 4.07
C ASP A 33 -9.68 -6.58 2.59
N PHE A 34 -9.96 -5.31 2.26
CA PHE A 34 -9.95 -4.85 0.87
C PHE A 34 -8.56 -5.06 0.27
N ALA A 35 -7.51 -4.62 0.97
CA ALA A 35 -6.16 -4.77 0.48
C ALA A 35 -5.73 -6.24 0.35
N ARG A 36 -6.20 -7.16 1.20
CA ARG A 36 -6.01 -8.61 1.01
C ARG A 36 -6.68 -9.16 -0.25
N VAL A 37 -7.87 -8.66 -0.59
CA VAL A 37 -8.62 -9.15 -1.76
C VAL A 37 -7.96 -8.69 -3.06
N ILE A 38 -7.39 -7.49 -3.07
CA ILE A 38 -6.74 -6.91 -4.25
C ILE A 38 -5.28 -7.39 -4.39
N LEU A 39 -4.51 -7.39 -3.29
CA LEU A 39 -3.13 -7.87 -3.26
C LEU A 39 -3.11 -9.40 -3.10
N LYS A 40 -3.45 -10.11 -4.18
CA LYS A 40 -3.53 -11.58 -4.20
C LYS A 40 -2.16 -12.26 -4.17
N GLU A 41 -1.14 -11.60 -4.71
CA GLU A 41 0.22 -12.14 -4.70
C GLU A 41 0.86 -12.02 -3.31
N PRO A 42 1.80 -12.91 -2.97
CA PRO A 42 2.45 -12.89 -1.68
C PRO A 42 3.44 -11.72 -1.51
N GLU A 43 3.92 -11.13 -2.60
CA GLU A 43 4.95 -10.08 -2.61
C GLU A 43 4.61 -8.97 -3.60
N TYR A 44 4.68 -7.73 -3.14
CA TYR A 44 4.54 -6.55 -3.99
C TYR A 44 5.59 -5.50 -3.63
N THR A 45 5.89 -4.62 -4.57
CA THR A 45 6.51 -3.34 -4.21
C THR A 45 5.47 -2.39 -3.61
N ILE A 46 5.92 -1.37 -2.87
CA ILE A 46 5.02 -0.35 -2.33
C ILE A 46 4.23 0.34 -3.45
N SER A 47 4.88 0.61 -4.59
CA SER A 47 4.27 1.26 -5.73
C SER A 47 3.20 0.38 -6.38
N GLU A 48 3.51 -0.88 -6.67
CA GLU A 48 2.54 -1.83 -7.24
C GLU A 48 1.35 -2.05 -6.32
N ALA A 49 1.58 -2.17 -5.00
CA ALA A 49 0.50 -2.37 -4.07
C ALA A 49 -0.45 -1.16 -4.01
N VAL A 50 0.09 0.06 -4.06
CA VAL A 50 -0.72 1.29 -4.10
C VAL A 50 -1.48 1.38 -5.43
N ASP A 51 -0.82 1.11 -6.54
CA ASP A 51 -1.43 1.19 -7.88
C ASP A 51 -2.56 0.17 -8.05
N ALA A 52 -2.37 -1.07 -7.60
CA ALA A 52 -3.40 -2.10 -7.62
C ALA A 52 -4.63 -1.70 -6.81
N LEU A 53 -4.43 -1.11 -5.63
CA LEU A 53 -5.52 -0.67 -4.76
C LEU A 53 -6.24 0.56 -5.30
N GLU A 54 -5.52 1.54 -5.84
CA GLU A 54 -6.14 2.71 -6.48
C GLU A 54 -6.93 2.30 -7.73
N THR A 55 -6.38 1.38 -8.53
CA THR A 55 -7.07 0.81 -9.71
C THR A 55 -8.35 0.09 -9.29
N ALA A 56 -8.30 -0.71 -8.23
CA ALA A 56 -9.48 -1.40 -7.71
C ALA A 56 -10.55 -0.42 -7.16
N LEU A 57 -10.14 0.68 -6.53
CA LEU A 57 -11.07 1.72 -6.04
C LEU A 57 -11.69 2.55 -7.17
N LYS A 58 -10.91 2.92 -8.19
CA LYS A 58 -11.41 3.66 -9.37
C LYS A 58 -12.27 2.78 -10.28
N GLY A 59 -12.11 1.45 -10.22
CA GLY A 59 -12.85 0.48 -11.03
C GLY A 59 -14.24 0.12 -10.49
N GLY A 60 -14.67 0.68 -9.35
CA GLY A 60 -16.02 0.47 -8.81
C GLY A 60 -17.08 1.19 -9.63
N ARG A 61 -17.64 0.49 -10.62
CA ARG A 61 -18.90 0.88 -11.30
C ARG A 61 -20.10 0.49 -10.46
#